data_AF-A0A0Q6MAM6-F1
#
_entry.id   AF-A0A0Q6MAM6-F1
#
_cell.length_a   1.000
_cell.length_b   1.000
_cell.length_c   1.000
_cell.angle_alpha   90.00
_cell.angle_beta   90.00
_cell.angle_gamma   90.00
#
_symmetry.space_group_name_H-M   'P 1'
#
loop_
_entity.id
_entity.type
_entity.pdbx_description
1 polymer ?
#
loop_
_entity_poly.entity_id
_entity_poly.type
_entity_poly.pdbx_seq_one_letter_code
_entity_poly.pdbx_strand_id
1 'polypeptide(L)'
;MRADDAYAQGDQTISVGISSHSGGNYEALTTTSTVATTVTDNASATTVTLTPSAASVAEGGSISYTASVNNPVTGAPFVVTLSNGQVITIPVGSSSASSAATAVRADDVYAQGNQTVSVGITNTAGGNFEAVTT
;
A
#
# COMPACT_ATOMS: atom_id res chain seq x y z
N MET A 1 7.05 -17.93 14.39
CA MET A 1 6.88 -16.46 14.32
C MET A 1 6.44 -16.16 12.91
N ARG A 2 5.43 -15.32 12.75
CA ARG A 2 5.01 -14.85 11.44
C ARG A 2 6.09 -13.91 10.86
N ALA A 3 6.22 -13.86 9.55
CA ALA A 3 7.12 -12.91 8.89
C ALA A 3 6.47 -11.51 8.86
N ASP A 4 7.32 -10.48 8.88
CA ASP A 4 6.94 -9.08 8.62
C ASP A 4 6.69 -8.91 7.11
N ASP A 5 5.59 -8.25 6.75
CA ASP A 5 5.22 -7.96 5.37
C ASP A 5 4.33 -6.70 5.28
N ALA A 6 4.03 -6.25 4.06
CA ALA A 6 3.33 -4.98 3.81
C ALA A 6 1.79 -5.02 4.06
N TYR A 7 1.23 -6.15 4.48
CA TYR A 7 -0.20 -6.40 4.51
C TYR A 7 -0.75 -6.47 5.94
N ALA A 8 -1.92 -5.87 6.15
CA ALA A 8 -2.53 -5.71 7.45
C ALA A 8 -2.70 -7.03 8.17
N GLN A 9 -2.03 -7.11 9.30
CA GLN A 9 -2.08 -8.25 10.18
C GLN A 9 -2.17 -7.78 11.65
N GLY A 10 -2.20 -8.74 12.58
CA GLY A 10 -2.34 -8.44 14.01
C GLY A 10 -1.28 -9.14 14.86
N ASP A 11 -1.18 -8.69 16.11
CA ASP A 11 -0.25 -9.19 17.13
C ASP A 11 -0.33 -10.71 17.33
N GLN A 12 0.83 -11.30 17.63
CA GLN A 12 0.96 -12.74 17.87
C GLN A 12 1.39 -13.02 19.31
N THR A 13 0.69 -13.92 20.00
CA THR A 13 1.08 -14.38 21.34
C THR A 13 1.76 -15.75 21.26
N ILE A 14 2.93 -15.88 21.88
CA ILE A 14 3.68 -17.15 21.99
C ILE A 14 3.72 -17.54 23.47
N SER A 15 3.20 -18.72 23.80
CA SER A 15 3.24 -19.27 25.15
C SER A 15 4.20 -20.45 25.22
N VAL A 16 5.11 -20.42 26.19
CA VAL A 16 6.06 -21.51 26.48
C VAL A 16 5.88 -21.92 27.93
N GLY A 17 5.83 -23.23 28.19
CA GLY A 17 5.69 -23.79 29.52
C GLY A 17 6.70 -24.91 29.78
N ILE A 18 6.96 -25.18 31.06
CA ILE A 18 7.76 -26.33 31.47
C ILE A 18 6.91 -27.60 31.32
N SER A 19 7.29 -28.47 30.37
CA SER A 19 6.53 -29.70 30.09
C SER A 19 6.93 -30.90 30.95
N SER A 20 8.18 -30.93 31.44
CA SER A 20 8.67 -31.95 32.37
C SER A 20 9.98 -31.49 33.01
N HIS A 21 10.34 -32.10 34.14
CA HIS A 21 11.60 -31.89 34.83
C HIS A 21 12.09 -33.24 35.40
N SER A 22 13.41 -33.37 35.55
CA SER A 22 14.06 -34.54 36.13
C SER A 22 15.17 -34.09 37.09
N GLY A 23 15.37 -34.84 38.19
CA GLY A 23 16.34 -34.54 39.24
C GLY A 23 15.77 -33.79 40.45
N GLY A 24 16.61 -33.63 41.51
CA GLY A 24 16.33 -32.78 42.67
C GLY A 24 15.97 -33.48 43.99
N ASN A 25 15.61 -34.78 43.96
CA ASN A 25 15.19 -35.56 45.14
C ASN A 25 14.14 -34.87 46.05
N TYR A 26 13.35 -33.96 45.48
CA TYR A 26 12.29 -33.25 46.20
C TYR A 26 11.10 -34.16 46.48
N GLU A 27 10.51 -34.01 47.65
CA GLU A 27 9.36 -34.77 48.13
C GLU A 27 8.05 -34.29 47.45
N ALA A 28 8.02 -33.03 47.01
CA ALA A 28 7.01 -32.47 46.12
C ALA A 28 7.59 -31.24 45.39
N LEU A 29 7.52 -31.22 44.05
CA LEU A 29 7.87 -30.07 43.23
C LEU A 29 6.70 -29.74 42.30
N THR A 30 6.13 -28.55 42.46
CA THR A 30 5.07 -28.05 41.58
C THR A 30 5.69 -27.16 40.52
N THR A 31 5.52 -27.51 39.25
CA THR A 31 5.93 -26.64 38.13
C THR A 31 4.73 -25.96 37.51
N THR A 32 4.65 -24.64 37.66
CA THR A 32 3.56 -23.82 37.09
C THR A 32 4.06 -22.66 36.23
N SER A 33 5.35 -22.65 35.86
CA SER A 33 5.87 -21.54 35.07
C SER A 33 5.45 -21.68 33.60
N THR A 34 4.40 -20.95 33.25
CA THR A 34 4.04 -20.61 31.88
C THR A 34 4.43 -19.15 31.66
N VAL A 35 5.14 -18.87 30.57
CA VAL A 35 5.52 -17.52 30.17
C VAL A 35 4.91 -17.23 28.82
N ALA A 36 4.35 -16.03 28.68
CA ALA A 36 3.81 -15.54 27.42
C ALA A 36 4.65 -14.34 26.95
N THR A 37 4.97 -14.34 25.66
CA THR A 37 5.60 -13.21 24.98
C THR A 37 4.64 -12.73 23.90
N THR A 38 4.34 -11.43 23.88
CA THR A 38 3.57 -10.80 22.80
C THR A 38 4.54 -10.24 21.77
N VAL A 39 4.35 -10.62 20.50
CA VAL A 39 5.04 -10.05 19.35
C VAL A 39 4.09 -9.04 18.73
N THR A 40 4.46 -7.76 18.82
CA THR A 40 3.70 -6.67 18.22
C THR A 40 4.03 -6.55 16.75
N ASP A 41 3.00 -6.44 15.92
CA ASP A 41 3.17 -6.17 14.50
C ASP A 41 3.69 -4.74 14.26
N ASN A 42 4.67 -4.57 13.39
CA ASN A 42 5.19 -3.26 13.00
C ASN A 42 4.67 -2.89 11.62
N ALA A 43 4.33 -1.63 11.39
CA ALA A 43 3.85 -1.19 10.09
C ALA A 43 4.96 -1.24 9.03
N SER A 44 4.74 -2.01 7.97
CA SER A 44 5.53 -2.03 6.74
C SER A 44 4.92 -1.11 5.68
N ALA A 45 5.68 -0.10 5.24
CA ALA A 45 5.18 0.93 4.33
C ALA A 45 5.09 0.45 2.87
N THR A 46 3.93 0.69 2.26
CA THR A 46 3.70 0.58 0.82
C THR A 46 3.79 1.97 0.19
N THR A 47 4.62 2.12 -0.85
CA THR A 47 4.79 3.39 -1.56
C THR A 47 3.97 3.41 -2.83
N VAL A 48 3.19 4.48 -3.01
CA VAL A 48 2.43 4.80 -4.22
C VAL A 48 3.25 5.79 -5.06
N THR A 49 3.33 5.57 -6.36
CA THR A 49 3.99 6.46 -7.32
C THR A 49 3.02 6.84 -8.42
N LEU A 50 3.01 8.13 -8.80
CA LEU A 50 2.18 8.65 -9.89
C LEU A 50 3.06 9.09 -11.05
N THR A 51 2.84 8.51 -12.23
CA THR A 51 3.62 8.79 -13.44
C THR A 51 2.70 9.26 -14.56
N PRO A 52 2.92 10.45 -15.15
CA PRO A 52 2.22 10.87 -16.36
C PRO A 52 2.71 10.09 -17.59
N SER A 53 1.84 9.90 -18.59
CA SER A 53 2.19 9.22 -19.83
C SER A 53 3.28 9.92 -20.66
N ALA A 54 3.47 11.23 -20.47
CA ALA A 54 4.53 12.01 -21.08
C ALA A 54 4.86 13.24 -20.22
N ALA A 55 6.11 13.73 -20.32
CA ALA A 55 6.55 14.95 -19.63
C ALA A 55 5.96 16.23 -20.25
N SER A 56 5.58 16.18 -21.53
CA SER A 56 4.89 17.23 -22.26
C SER A 56 4.05 16.63 -23.37
N VAL A 57 2.94 17.28 -23.71
CA VAL A 57 2.08 16.91 -24.83
C VAL A 57 1.79 18.16 -25.67
N ALA A 58 1.69 17.99 -26.98
CA ALA A 58 1.29 19.05 -27.89
C ALA A 58 -0.22 19.32 -27.81
N GLU A 59 -0.65 20.44 -28.40
CA GLU A 59 -2.07 20.73 -28.63
C GLU A 59 -2.73 19.62 -29.45
N GLY A 60 -4.00 19.36 -29.20
CA GLY A 60 -4.73 18.19 -29.72
C GLY A 60 -4.35 16.87 -29.06
N GLY A 61 -3.33 16.85 -28.20
CA GLY A 61 -2.88 15.67 -27.46
C GLY A 61 -3.70 15.35 -26.20
N SER A 62 -3.45 14.16 -25.66
CA SER A 62 -4.04 13.68 -24.41
C SER A 62 -2.98 13.15 -23.44
N ILE A 63 -3.25 13.28 -22.15
CA ILE A 63 -2.42 12.75 -21.06
C ILE A 63 -3.20 11.74 -20.24
N SER A 64 -2.56 10.64 -19.84
CA SER A 64 -3.07 9.72 -18.81
C SER A 64 -2.08 9.63 -17.66
N TYR A 65 -2.57 9.18 -16.51
CA TYR A 65 -1.77 9.03 -15.30
C TYR A 65 -1.79 7.57 -14.85
N THR A 66 -0.63 7.03 -14.51
CA THR A 66 -0.49 5.67 -13.99
C THR A 66 -0.10 5.74 -12.52
N ALA A 67 -0.91 5.13 -11.66
CA ALA A 67 -0.57 4.91 -10.26
C ALA A 67 0.03 3.51 -10.10
N SER A 68 1.15 3.39 -9.39
CA SER A 68 1.80 2.12 -9.08
C SER A 68 2.11 2.00 -7.60
N VAL A 69 1.91 0.81 -7.04
CA VAL A 69 2.31 0.41 -5.68
C VAL A 69 3.45 -0.60 -5.75
N ASN A 70 4.35 -0.62 -4.77
CA ASN A 70 5.47 -1.57 -4.72
C ASN A 70 5.07 -2.98 -4.27
N ASN A 71 3.82 -3.18 -3.83
CA ASN A 71 3.25 -4.46 -3.43
C ASN A 71 1.92 -4.70 -4.16
N PRO A 72 1.60 -5.93 -4.60
CA PRO A 72 0.30 -6.23 -5.19
C PRO A 72 -0.87 -5.89 -4.25
N VAL A 73 -1.97 -5.38 -4.81
CA VAL A 73 -3.18 -5.08 -4.04
C VAL A 73 -3.85 -6.39 -3.60
N THR A 74 -4.22 -6.49 -2.33
CA THR A 74 -4.96 -7.63 -1.76
C THR A 74 -6.21 -7.17 -1.01
N GLY A 75 -7.11 -8.10 -0.70
CA GLY A 75 -8.33 -7.83 0.08
C GLY A 75 -9.43 -7.11 -0.71
N ALA A 76 -9.19 -5.86 -1.11
CA ALA A 76 -10.12 -5.02 -1.86
C ALA A 76 -9.37 -4.17 -2.90
N PRO A 77 -10.03 -3.71 -3.98
CA PRO A 77 -9.39 -2.80 -4.94
C PRO A 77 -8.83 -1.55 -4.24
N PHE A 78 -7.68 -1.09 -4.70
CA PHE A 78 -7.03 0.10 -4.19
C PHE A 78 -7.36 1.29 -5.08
N VAL A 79 -7.85 2.37 -4.47
CA VAL A 79 -8.41 3.54 -5.15
C VAL A 79 -7.52 4.75 -4.87
N VAL A 80 -7.05 5.39 -5.94
CA VAL A 80 -6.22 6.60 -5.90
C VAL A 80 -7.02 7.75 -6.50
N THR A 81 -7.21 8.83 -5.73
CA THR A 81 -7.90 10.04 -6.18
C THR A 81 -6.89 11.13 -6.51
N LEU A 82 -6.96 11.67 -7.72
CA LEU A 82 -6.05 12.69 -8.21
C LEU A 82 -6.62 14.11 -8.03
N SER A 83 -5.76 15.12 -7.99
CA SER A 83 -6.15 16.53 -7.82
C SER A 83 -6.98 17.10 -8.97
N ASN A 84 -6.95 16.47 -10.15
CA ASN A 84 -7.81 16.80 -11.28
C ASN A 84 -9.19 16.09 -11.22
N GLY A 85 -9.51 15.40 -10.13
CA GLY A 85 -10.76 14.69 -9.93
C GLY A 85 -10.81 13.29 -10.55
N GLN A 86 -9.78 12.85 -11.26
CA GLN A 86 -9.73 11.48 -11.76
C GLN A 86 -9.53 10.46 -10.64
N VAL A 87 -10.10 9.28 -10.84
CA VAL A 87 -9.97 8.14 -9.93
C VAL A 87 -9.30 7.00 -10.68
N ILE A 88 -8.20 6.49 -10.13
CA ILE A 88 -7.51 5.29 -10.62
C ILE A 88 -7.84 4.15 -9.65
N THR A 89 -8.35 3.04 -10.17
CA THR A 89 -8.62 1.84 -9.37
C THR A 89 -7.65 0.74 -9.78
N ILE A 90 -6.76 0.35 -8.87
CA ILE A 90 -5.87 -0.80 -9.01
C ILE A 90 -6.62 -2.04 -8.52
N PRO A 91 -6.92 -3.02 -9.39
CA PRO A 91 -7.65 -4.21 -9.00
C PRO A 91 -6.81 -5.12 -8.11
N VAL A 92 -7.48 -5.98 -7.33
CA VAL A 92 -6.83 -7.02 -6.53
C VAL A 92 -5.96 -7.91 -7.42
N GLY A 93 -4.75 -8.22 -6.95
CA GLY A 93 -3.73 -8.97 -7.65
C GLY A 93 -2.85 -8.13 -8.59
N SER A 94 -3.16 -6.85 -8.79
CA SER A 94 -2.35 -5.93 -9.60
C SER A 94 -1.56 -4.96 -8.73
N SER A 95 -0.49 -4.40 -9.30
CA SER A 95 0.34 -3.37 -8.66
C SER A 95 0.23 -2.01 -9.32
N SER A 96 -0.51 -1.89 -10.43
CA SER A 96 -0.68 -0.62 -11.13
C SER A 96 -1.99 -0.58 -11.90
N ALA A 97 -2.44 0.65 -12.18
CA ALA A 97 -3.53 0.94 -13.10
C ALA A 97 -3.36 2.36 -13.67
N SER A 98 -4.00 2.62 -14.80
CA SER A 98 -3.97 3.92 -15.47
C SER A 98 -5.35 4.56 -15.51
N SER A 99 -5.35 5.89 -15.47
CA SER A 99 -6.52 6.73 -15.67
C SER A 99 -6.95 6.74 -17.14
N ALA A 100 -8.17 7.23 -17.40
CA ALA A 100 -8.58 7.54 -18.76
C ALA A 100 -7.72 8.69 -19.33
N ALA A 101 -7.51 8.66 -20.64
CA ALA A 101 -6.84 9.76 -21.33
C ALA A 101 -7.70 11.03 -21.24
N THR A 102 -7.08 12.13 -20.85
CA THR A 102 -7.71 13.45 -20.77
C THR A 102 -7.09 14.37 -21.81
N ALA A 103 -7.91 15.00 -22.64
CA ALA A 103 -7.45 15.99 -23.60
C ALA A 103 -6.90 17.21 -22.84
N VAL A 104 -5.73 17.71 -23.24
CA VAL A 104 -5.09 18.84 -22.56
C VAL A 104 -5.62 20.16 -23.09
N ARG A 105 -5.49 20.38 -24.39
CA ARG A 105 -6.04 21.54 -25.10
C ARG A 105 -6.33 21.13 -26.54
N ALA A 106 -7.44 21.61 -27.11
CA ALA A 106 -7.71 21.40 -28.53
C ALA A 106 -6.66 22.13 -29.40
N ASP A 107 -6.37 21.59 -30.57
CA ASP A 107 -5.59 22.28 -31.58
C ASP A 107 -6.47 23.35 -32.24
N ASP A 108 -6.00 24.61 -32.30
CA ASP A 108 -6.72 25.71 -32.94
C ASP A 108 -5.80 26.67 -33.71
N VAL A 109 -6.39 27.52 -34.55
CA VAL A 109 -5.66 28.41 -35.48
C VAL A 109 -5.02 29.61 -34.77
N TYR A 110 -5.38 29.88 -33.52
CA TYR A 110 -4.90 31.05 -32.80
C TYR A 110 -3.60 30.75 -32.06
N ALA A 111 -2.75 31.77 -31.92
CA ALA A 111 -1.51 31.63 -31.16
C ALA A 111 -1.81 31.51 -29.67
N GLN A 112 -1.65 30.31 -29.11
CA GLN A 112 -1.79 30.05 -27.69
C GLN A 112 -0.44 29.76 -27.04
N GLY A 113 -0.29 30.16 -25.77
CA GLY A 113 0.95 29.96 -25.01
C GLY A 113 1.06 28.57 -24.38
N ASN A 114 2.17 28.34 -23.67
CA ASN A 114 2.39 27.11 -22.91
C ASN A 114 1.40 27.01 -21.74
N GLN A 115 0.90 25.80 -21.47
CA GLN A 115 0.07 25.51 -20.30
C GLN A 115 0.77 24.47 -19.42
N THR A 116 0.86 24.74 -18.13
CA THR A 116 1.35 23.77 -17.14
C THR A 116 0.17 23.04 -16.53
N VAL A 117 0.21 21.70 -16.58
CA VAL A 117 -0.75 20.83 -15.91
C VAL A 117 -0.04 20.18 -14.71
N SER A 118 -0.54 20.44 -13.50
CA SER A 118 -0.01 19.84 -12.28
C SER A 118 -1.08 18.92 -11.68
N VAL A 119 -0.78 17.63 -11.60
CA VAL A 119 -1.66 16.61 -11.04
C VAL A 119 -0.90 15.82 -10.00
N GLY A 120 -1.47 15.70 -8.81
CA GLY A 120 -0.92 14.94 -7.69
C GLY A 120 -1.97 14.01 -7.09
N ILE A 121 -1.52 13.15 -6.18
CA ILE A 121 -2.41 12.28 -5.39
C ILE A 121 -3.01 13.12 -4.25
N THR A 122 -4.32 13.04 -4.09
CA THR A 122 -5.06 13.73 -3.00
C THR A 122 -5.59 12.78 -1.95
N ASN A 123 -5.90 11.53 -2.33
CA ASN A 123 -6.36 10.51 -1.42
C ASN A 123 -6.04 9.11 -1.93
N THR A 124 -5.85 8.17 -1.01
CA THR A 124 -5.73 6.74 -1.30
C THR A 124 -6.62 5.94 -0.34
N ALA A 125 -7.25 4.87 -0.82
CA ALA A 125 -8.16 4.06 -0.01
C ALA A 125 -8.26 2.62 -0.54
N GLY A 126 -8.64 1.67 0.32
CA GLY A 126 -8.80 0.27 -0.05
C GLY A 126 -7.49 -0.52 0.05
N GLY A 127 -7.42 -1.67 -0.62
CA GLY A 127 -6.36 -2.66 -0.37
C GLY A 127 -6.44 -3.25 1.04
N ASN A 128 -5.38 -3.94 1.46
CA ASN A 128 -5.17 -4.32 2.86
C ASN A 128 -3.83 -3.82 3.41
N PHE A 129 -3.15 -2.87 2.76
CA PHE A 129 -1.81 -2.43 3.18
C PHE A 129 -1.79 -1.95 4.63
N GLU A 130 -0.71 -2.25 5.36
CA GLU A 130 -0.50 -1.79 6.75
C GLU A 130 -0.33 -0.28 6.84
N ALA A 131 0.46 0.27 5.92
CA ALA A 131 0.70 1.68 5.79
C ALA A 131 0.89 2.05 4.33
N VAL A 132 0.42 3.25 3.95
CA VAL A 132 0.50 3.76 2.59
C VAL A 132 1.16 5.14 2.61
N THR A 133 2.14 5.34 1.73
CA THR A 133 2.82 6.62 1.49
C THR A 133 2.74 6.98 0.01
N THR A 134 2.69 8.27 -0.32
CA THR A 134 2.48 8.80 -1.68
C THR A 134 3.53 9.83 -2.04
#